data_AF-A0A927R575-F1
#
_entry.id   AF-A0A927R575-F1
#
_cell.length_a   1.000
_cell.length_b   1.000
_cell.length_c   1.000
_cell.angle_alpha   90.00
_cell.angle_beta   90.00
_cell.angle_gamma   90.00
#
_symmetry.space_group_name_H-M   'P 1'
#
loop_
_entity.id
_entity.type
_entity.pdbx_description
1 polymer ?
#
loop_
_entity_poly.entity_id
_entity_poly.type
_entity_poly.pdbx_seq_one_letter_code
_entity_poly.pdbx_strand_id
1 'polypeptide(L)'
;MTDSDGRRRAHALVDELVGPSDETADRAVEVLHAHAAALAWVRDTTGSYPAPPMVTAALNEAATALRSGGDWRDPVAALGQAAVEALTAYRSTTAT
;
A
#
# COMPACT_ATOMS: atom_id res chain seq x y z
N MET A 1 -26.67 -29.50 -21.81
CA MET A 1 -25.40 -29.88 -21.15
C MET A 1 -24.26 -29.05 -21.75
N THR A 2 -24.40 -27.72 -21.77
CA THR A 2 -23.62 -26.82 -22.65
C THR A 2 -23.17 -25.52 -21.97
N ASP A 3 -23.59 -25.27 -20.72
CA ASP A 3 -23.37 -23.99 -20.06
C ASP A 3 -22.04 -23.94 -19.28
N SER A 4 -21.65 -25.02 -18.62
CA SER A 4 -20.43 -25.10 -17.82
C SER A 4 -19.14 -25.17 -18.66
N ASP A 5 -19.13 -25.93 -19.74
CA ASP A 5 -17.95 -26.03 -20.63
C ASP A 5 -17.78 -24.79 -21.51
N GLY A 6 -18.88 -24.18 -21.95
CA GLY A 6 -18.85 -22.89 -22.65
C GLY A 6 -18.29 -21.78 -21.77
N ARG A 7 -18.71 -21.71 -20.50
CA ARG A 7 -18.19 -20.77 -19.51
C ARG A 7 -16.70 -20.97 -19.25
N ARG A 8 -16.25 -22.21 -19.01
CA ARG A 8 -14.83 -22.51 -18.78
C ARG A 8 -13.96 -22.08 -19.96
N ARG A 9 -14.42 -22.32 -21.20
CA ARG A 9 -13.70 -21.92 -22.41
C ARG A 9 -13.66 -20.41 -22.60
N ALA A 10 -14.74 -19.70 -22.24
CA ALA A 10 -14.76 -18.24 -22.28
C ALA A 10 -13.75 -17.64 -21.28
N HIS A 11 -13.67 -18.15 -20.05
CA HIS A 11 -12.65 -17.72 -19.09
C HIS A 11 -11.23 -17.98 -19.58
N ALA A 12 -10.96 -19.17 -20.13
CA ALA A 12 -9.63 -19.49 -20.68
C ALA A 12 -9.21 -18.53 -21.81
N LEU A 13 -10.14 -18.14 -22.70
CA LEU A 13 -9.86 -17.17 -23.76
C LEU A 13 -9.58 -15.76 -23.23
N VAL A 14 -10.24 -15.37 -22.14
CA VAL A 14 -9.96 -14.09 -21.46
C VAL A 14 -8.57 -14.13 -20.83
N ASP A 15 -8.21 -15.20 -20.13
CA ASP A 15 -6.88 -15.37 -19.54
C ASP A 15 -5.77 -15.37 -20.61
N GLU A 16 -6.02 -16.00 -21.75
CA GLU A 16 -5.09 -16.03 -22.89
C GLU A 16 -4.95 -14.65 -23.57
N LEU A 17 -6.03 -13.86 -23.62
CA LEU A 17 -6.04 -12.53 -24.22
C LEU A 17 -5.40 -11.47 -23.32
N VAL A 18 -5.63 -11.55 -22.00
CA VAL A 18 -5.17 -10.57 -21.01
C VAL A 18 -3.75 -10.89 -20.54
N GLY A 19 -3.34 -12.16 -20.60
CA GLY A 19 -2.05 -12.62 -20.12
C GLY A 19 -2.00 -12.72 -18.59
N PRO A 20 -0.84 -13.13 -18.03
CA PRO A 20 -0.65 -13.21 -16.58
C PRO A 20 -0.71 -11.82 -15.94
N SER A 21 -1.10 -11.75 -14.67
CA SER A 21 -1.09 -10.50 -13.93
C SER A 21 0.33 -9.95 -13.79
N ASP A 22 0.45 -8.62 -13.82
CA ASP A 22 1.71 -7.95 -13.55
C ASP A 22 1.89 -7.86 -12.03
N GLU A 23 2.68 -8.78 -11.48
CA GLU A 23 2.97 -8.84 -10.04
C GLU A 23 3.55 -7.52 -9.50
N THR A 24 4.26 -6.75 -10.33
CA THR A 24 4.80 -5.44 -9.94
C THR A 24 3.68 -4.41 -9.83
N ALA A 25 2.72 -4.44 -10.75
CA ALA A 25 1.54 -3.58 -10.70
C ALA A 25 0.65 -3.93 -9.50
N ASP A 26 0.38 -5.22 -9.27
CA ASP A 26 -0.39 -5.71 -8.12
C ASP A 26 0.26 -5.25 -6.81
N ARG A 27 1.59 -5.42 -6.70
CA ARG A 27 2.37 -4.93 -5.58
C ARG A 27 2.27 -3.42 -5.38
N ALA A 28 2.33 -2.64 -6.47
CA ALA A 28 2.21 -1.19 -6.37
C ALA A 28 0.84 -0.75 -5.83
N VAL A 29 -0.24 -1.46 -6.20
CA VAL A 29 -1.59 -1.22 -5.69
C VAL A 29 -1.69 -1.56 -4.20
N GLU A 30 -1.14 -2.69 -3.76
CA GLU A 30 -1.09 -3.06 -2.33
C GLU A 30 -0.39 -1.98 -1.49
N VAL A 31 0.79 -1.54 -1.95
CA VAL A 31 1.55 -0.49 -1.25
C VAL A 31 0.81 0.83 -1.24
N LEU A 32 0.11 1.18 -2.33
CA LEU A 32 -0.71 2.39 -2.39
C LEU A 32 -1.85 2.34 -1.35
N HIS A 33 -2.55 1.22 -1.25
CA HIS A 33 -3.63 1.05 -0.27
C HIS A 33 -3.10 1.12 1.16
N ALA A 34 -2.01 0.42 1.48
CA ALA A 34 -1.38 0.47 2.79
C ALA A 34 -0.89 1.88 3.14
N HIS A 35 -0.33 2.61 2.18
CA HIS A 35 0.15 3.98 2.38
C HIS A 35 -1.02 4.94 2.66
N ALA A 36 -2.11 4.82 1.91
CA ALA A 36 -3.32 5.60 2.14
C ALA A 36 -3.92 5.32 3.53
N ALA A 37 -3.96 4.04 3.93
CA ALA A 37 -4.43 3.63 5.26
C ALA A 37 -3.55 4.21 6.38
N ALA A 38 -2.22 4.19 6.22
CA ALA A 38 -1.29 4.77 7.18
C ALA A 38 -1.49 6.29 7.33
N LEU A 39 -1.65 7.02 6.22
CA LEU A 39 -1.94 8.46 6.25
C LEU A 39 -3.29 8.77 6.91
N ALA A 40 -4.32 7.97 6.63
CA ALA A 40 -5.63 8.11 7.27
C ALA A 40 -5.53 7.89 8.79
N TRP A 41 -4.80 6.86 9.23
CA TRP A 41 -4.57 6.63 10.65
C TRP A 41 -3.82 7.78 11.32
N VAL A 42 -2.78 8.34 10.69
CA VAL A 42 -2.06 9.52 11.21
C VAL A 42 -3.00 10.71 11.36
N ARG A 43 -3.85 10.97 10.35
CA ARG A 43 -4.86 12.03 10.40
C ARG A 43 -5.79 11.83 11.59
N ASP A 44 -6.36 10.63 11.74
CA ASP A 44 -7.31 10.32 12.81
C ASP A 44 -6.65 10.44 14.19
N THR A 45 -5.39 10.06 14.30
CA THR A 45 -4.61 10.10 15.55
C THR A 45 -4.16 11.51 15.94
N THR A 46 -3.91 12.38 14.97
CA THR A 46 -3.42 13.75 15.20
C THR A 46 -4.52 14.81 15.13
N GLY A 47 -5.70 14.47 14.60
CA GLY A 47 -6.76 15.42 14.29
C GLY A 47 -6.36 16.48 13.24
N SER A 48 -5.26 16.25 12.51
CA SER A 48 -4.67 17.24 11.61
C SER A 48 -4.74 16.80 10.15
N TYR A 49 -5.11 17.73 9.27
CA TYR A 49 -5.08 17.54 7.82
C TYR A 49 -4.48 18.77 7.13
N PRO A 50 -3.43 18.62 6.32
CA PRO A 50 -2.70 17.38 6.03
C PRO A 50 -1.94 16.82 7.24
N ALA A 51 -1.49 15.56 7.15
CA ALA A 51 -0.59 14.98 8.14
C ALA A 51 0.72 15.80 8.25
N PRO A 52 1.41 15.79 9.40
CA PRO A 52 2.64 16.55 9.57
C PRO A 52 3.66 16.25 8.46
N PRO A 53 4.37 17.26 7.90
CA PRO A 53 5.26 17.07 6.75
C PRO A 53 6.35 16.01 6.99
N MET A 54 6.93 15.96 8.19
CA MET A 54 7.94 14.94 8.56
C MET A 54 7.37 13.52 8.52
N VAL A 55 6.15 13.33 9.02
CA VAL A 55 5.48 12.02 9.01
C VAL A 55 5.14 11.60 7.58
N THR A 56 4.65 12.55 6.78
CA THR A 56 4.35 12.32 5.35
C THR A 56 5.60 11.93 4.57
N ALA A 57 6.73 12.61 4.80
CA ALA A 57 8.00 12.29 4.15
C ALA A 57 8.48 10.87 4.48
N ALA A 58 8.44 10.49 5.76
CA ALA A 58 8.84 9.14 6.19
C ALA A 58 7.97 8.05 5.56
N LEU A 59 6.65 8.26 5.49
CA LEU A 59 5.73 7.32 4.84
C LEU A 59 5.94 7.23 3.32
N ASN A 60 6.30 8.33 2.67
CA ASN A 60 6.63 8.34 1.24
C ASN A 60 7.91 7.56 0.95
N GLU A 61 8.93 7.71 1.79
CA GLU A 61 10.19 6.97 1.68
C GLU A 61 9.95 5.46 1.85
N ALA A 62 9.24 5.07 2.92
CA ALA A 62 8.89 3.68 3.17
C ALA A 62 8.08 3.05 2.02
N ALA A 63 7.07 3.76 1.51
CA ALA A 63 6.29 3.28 0.36
C ALA A 63 7.11 3.18 -0.92
N THR A 64 8.07 4.08 -1.14
CA THR A 64 8.97 4.00 -2.29
C THR A 64 9.86 2.77 -2.20
N ALA A 65 10.39 2.46 -1.02
CA ALA A 65 11.18 1.26 -0.78
C ALA A 65 10.37 -0.03 -1.03
N LEU A 66 9.10 -0.07 -0.59
CA LEU A 66 8.23 -1.23 -0.81
C LEU A 66 7.83 -1.45 -2.28
N ARG A 67 7.74 -0.38 -3.07
CA ARG A 67 7.44 -0.45 -4.51
C ARG A 67 8.63 -0.87 -5.37
N SER A 68 9.87 -0.64 -4.91
CA SER A 68 11.07 -0.92 -5.71
C SER A 68 11.37 -2.42 -5.88
N GLY A 69 10.55 -3.30 -5.30
CA GLY A 69 10.64 -4.77 -5.46
C GLY A 69 11.77 -5.42 -4.66
N GLY A 70 12.64 -4.64 -4.00
CA GLY A 70 13.67 -5.17 -3.09
C GLY A 70 13.14 -5.55 -1.71
N ASP A 71 11.97 -5.03 -1.34
CA ASP A 71 11.36 -5.21 -0.02
C ASP A 71 10.02 -5.95 -0.10
N TRP A 72 10.07 -7.22 0.29
CA TRP A 72 8.94 -8.18 0.27
C TRP A 72 8.13 -8.21 1.57
N ARG A 73 8.39 -7.28 2.50
CA ARG A 73 7.58 -7.19 3.72
C ARG A 73 6.12 -6.89 3.37
N ASP A 74 5.20 -7.30 4.25
CA ASP A 74 3.80 -6.90 4.14
C ASP A 74 3.70 -5.36 4.19
N PRO A 75 3.14 -4.69 3.16
CA PRO A 75 3.03 -3.24 3.12
C PRO A 75 2.23 -2.68 4.28
N VAL A 76 1.18 -3.37 4.72
CA VAL A 76 0.33 -2.91 5.83
C VAL A 76 1.14 -2.87 7.12
N ALA A 77 1.85 -3.95 7.44
CA ALA A 77 2.70 -4.01 8.62
C ALA A 77 3.84 -2.98 8.56
N ALA A 78 4.55 -2.89 7.42
CA ALA A 78 5.71 -2.01 7.27
C ALA A 78 5.32 -0.52 7.33
N LEU A 79 4.24 -0.11 6.66
CA LEU A 79 3.77 1.28 6.69
C LEU A 79 3.07 1.63 8.00
N GLY A 80 2.40 0.68 8.64
CA GLY A 80 1.87 0.86 10.00
C GLY A 80 2.99 1.15 11.01
N GLN A 81 4.07 0.37 10.96
CA GLN A 81 5.24 0.59 11.81
C GLN A 81 5.89 1.96 11.52
N ALA A 82 6.12 2.28 10.24
CA ALA A 82 6.69 3.57 9.85
C ALA A 82 5.83 4.75 10.32
N ALA A 83 4.50 4.62 10.31
CA ALA A 83 3.58 5.65 10.82
C ALA A 83 3.76 5.87 12.32
N VAL A 84 3.86 4.79 13.11
CA VAL A 84 4.06 4.86 14.57
C VAL A 84 5.41 5.49 14.90
N GLU A 85 6.49 5.06 14.23
CA GLU A 85 7.84 5.58 14.44
C GLU A 85 7.92 7.07 14.10
N ALA A 86 7.42 7.46 12.92
CA ALA A 86 7.45 8.84 12.48
C ALA A 86 6.59 9.76 13.37
N LEU A 87 5.42 9.29 13.81
CA LEU A 87 4.57 10.06 14.72
C LEU A 87 5.22 10.21 16.10
N THR A 88 5.90 9.18 16.59
CA THR A 88 6.64 9.23 17.85
C THR A 88 7.77 10.26 17.76
N ALA A 89 8.57 10.21 16.69
CA ALA A 89 9.63 11.18 16.44
C ALA A 89 9.11 12.63 16.33
N TYR A 90 8.00 12.83 15.62
CA TYR A 90 7.35 14.13 15.50
C TYR A 90 6.93 14.68 16.87
N ARG A 91 6.26 13.86 17.70
CA ARG A 91 5.82 14.26 19.04
C ARG A 91 6.99 14.59 19.97
N SER A 92 8.08 13.83 19.90
CA SER A 92 9.31 14.12 20.66
C SER A 92 9.92 15.46 20.27
N THR A 93 9.85 15.84 18.99
CA THR A 93 10.38 17.12 18.49
C THR A 93 9.52 18.31 18.93
N THR A 94 8.20 18.13 19.02
CA THR A 94 7.26 19.18 19.44
C THR A 94 7.15 19.37 20.96
N ALA A 95 7.65 18.41 21.76
CA ALA A 95 7.62 18.48 23.22
C ALA A 95 8.80 19.30 23.80
N THR A 96 9.79 19.60 22.98
CA THR A 96 10.91 20.53 23.24
C THR A 96 10.56 21.95 22.83
#